data_AF-A0A0C9V6M0-F1
#
_entry.id   AF-A0A0C9V6M0-F1
#
_cell.length_a   1.000
_cell.length_b   1.000
_cell.length_c   1.000
_cell.angle_alpha   90.00
_cell.angle_beta   90.00
_cell.angle_gamma   90.00
#
_symmetry.space_group_name_H-M   'P 1'
#
loop_
_entity.id
_entity.type
_entity.pdbx_description
1 polymer ?
#
loop_
_entity_poly.entity_id
_entity_poly.type
_entity_poly.pdbx_seq_one_letter_code
_entity_poly.pdbx_strand_id
1 'polypeptide(L)'
;FWLYGVAGAGKSAVAHTVGHFLEDFNGLGSFFTFDVSQPGDKRNEKIFRTIARSLADHYPAMKMNLVHAVRNSYDLKTTPDILQQWEKLLIKSITGALDMIGQPVVIIIDALDESGDPDSRIQLLSILANQVQSLPQNFRILVTSRPLPDIVRSF
;
A
#
# COMPACT_ATOMS: atom_id res chain seq x y z
N PHE A 1 3.58 4.26 10.09
CA PHE A 1 4.22 3.57 11.22
C PHE A 1 5.09 2.45 10.65
N TRP A 2 6.34 2.35 11.08
CA TRP A 2 7.28 1.33 10.60
C TRP A 2 7.70 0.40 11.75
N LEU A 3 7.32 -0.88 11.65
CA LEU A 3 7.68 -1.93 12.58
C LEU A 3 8.88 -2.71 12.01
N TYR A 4 10.05 -2.54 12.61
CA TYR A 4 11.28 -3.15 12.12
C TYR A 4 11.97 -4.06 13.13
N GLY A 5 12.85 -4.92 12.63
CA GLY A 5 13.56 -5.92 13.42
C GLY A 5 14.10 -7.06 12.58
N VAL A 6 14.94 -7.89 13.19
CA VAL A 6 15.59 -9.04 12.52
C VAL A 6 14.59 -10.09 12.02
N ALA A 7 15.03 -10.99 11.14
CA ALA A 7 14.23 -12.14 10.71
C ALA A 7 13.79 -12.98 11.92
N GLY A 8 12.57 -13.52 11.87
CA GLY A 8 12.02 -14.31 12.99
C GLY A 8 11.54 -13.51 14.21
N ALA A 9 11.70 -12.18 14.24
CA ALA A 9 11.24 -11.33 15.36
C ALA A 9 9.70 -11.15 15.46
N GLY A 10 8.91 -11.90 14.68
CA GLY A 10 7.44 -11.87 14.75
C GLY A 10 6.76 -10.66 14.06
N LYS A 11 7.47 -9.84 13.29
CA LYS A 11 6.91 -8.64 12.63
C LYS A 11 5.67 -8.93 11.77
N SER A 12 5.75 -9.92 10.89
CA SER A 12 4.61 -10.34 10.06
C SER A 12 3.48 -10.90 10.91
N ALA A 13 3.78 -11.64 12.00
CA ALA A 13 2.75 -12.11 12.92
C ALA A 13 2.00 -10.95 13.58
N VAL A 14 2.70 -9.88 13.98
CA VAL A 14 2.08 -8.64 14.48
C VAL A 14 1.24 -7.97 13.39
N ALA A 15 1.77 -7.82 12.18
CA ALA A 15 1.03 -7.23 11.06
C ALA A 15 -0.27 -7.99 10.78
N HIS A 16 -0.22 -9.31 10.68
CA HIS A 16 -1.40 -10.17 10.49
C HIS A 16 -2.39 -10.07 11.65
N THR A 17 -1.91 -10.04 12.89
CA THR A 17 -2.77 -9.89 14.07
C THR A 17 -3.50 -8.54 14.04
N VAL A 18 -2.79 -7.46 13.71
CA VAL A 18 -3.39 -6.13 13.53
C VAL A 18 -4.37 -6.13 12.36
N GLY A 19 -4.03 -6.78 11.25
CA GLY A 19 -4.90 -6.93 10.08
C GLY A 19 -6.23 -7.58 10.44
N HIS A 20 -6.19 -8.76 11.05
CA HIS A 20 -7.40 -9.48 11.47
C HIS A 20 -8.22 -8.66 12.47
N PHE A 21 -7.57 -8.03 13.46
CA PHE A 21 -8.27 -7.16 14.39
C PHE A 21 -9.01 -6.05 13.63
N LEU A 22 -8.35 -5.39 12.68
CA LEU A 22 -8.96 -4.31 11.91
C LEU A 22 -10.04 -4.77 10.92
N GLU A 23 -10.00 -6.00 10.43
CA GLU A 23 -11.09 -6.58 9.64
C GLU A 23 -12.38 -6.65 10.46
N ASP A 24 -12.29 -7.11 11.72
CA ASP A 24 -13.45 -7.22 12.63
C ASP A 24 -14.09 -5.86 12.96
N PHE A 25 -13.34 -4.76 12.81
CA PHE A 25 -13.81 -3.38 13.05
C PHE A 25 -13.99 -2.56 11.76
N ASN A 26 -13.98 -3.19 10.58
CA ASN A 26 -14.08 -2.51 9.28
C ASN A 26 -13.03 -1.40 9.07
N GLY A 27 -11.88 -1.51 9.71
CA GLY A 27 -10.77 -0.57 9.64
C GLY A 27 -9.63 -1.00 8.71
N LEU A 28 -9.58 -2.28 8.29
CA LEU A 28 -8.57 -2.74 7.34
C LEU A 28 -8.97 -2.30 5.93
N GLY A 29 -8.14 -1.46 5.30
CA GLY A 29 -8.34 -1.06 3.92
C GLY A 29 -7.69 -2.00 2.91
N SER A 30 -6.46 -2.43 3.21
CA SER A 30 -5.72 -3.37 2.38
C SER A 30 -4.61 -4.03 3.19
N PHE A 31 -4.35 -5.30 2.90
CA PHE A 31 -3.19 -6.04 3.35
C PHE A 31 -2.35 -6.46 2.15
N PHE A 32 -1.14 -5.93 2.03
CA PHE A 32 -0.22 -6.26 0.96
C PHE A 32 1.06 -6.84 1.54
N THR A 33 1.53 -7.96 1.00
CA THR A 33 2.76 -8.62 1.47
C THR A 33 3.71 -8.79 0.31
N PHE A 34 4.98 -8.46 0.52
CA PHE A 34 6.04 -8.93 -0.37
C PHE A 34 6.47 -10.34 0.03
N ASP A 35 6.74 -11.16 -0.97
CA ASP A 35 7.08 -12.57 -0.76
C ASP A 35 8.09 -12.99 -1.84
N VAL A 36 9.31 -13.29 -1.39
CA VAL A 36 10.40 -13.74 -2.28
C VAL A 36 10.14 -15.10 -2.92
N SER A 37 9.19 -15.90 -2.42
CA SER A 37 8.85 -17.22 -2.95
C SER A 37 8.09 -17.16 -4.29
N GLN A 38 7.69 -15.96 -4.73
CA GLN A 38 7.04 -15.71 -6.03
C GLN A 38 7.93 -14.92 -6.99
N PRO A 39 9.11 -15.46 -7.39
CA PRO A 39 10.01 -14.79 -8.32
C PRO A 39 9.29 -14.59 -9.66
N GLY A 40 9.19 -13.32 -10.09
CA GLY A 40 8.54 -12.93 -11.35
C GLY A 40 7.20 -12.22 -11.21
N ASP A 41 6.56 -12.22 -10.04
CA ASP A 41 5.28 -11.51 -9.84
C ASP A 41 5.44 -9.97 -9.86
N LYS A 42 6.68 -9.44 -9.85
CA LYS A 42 7.00 -8.00 -9.92
C LYS A 42 6.10 -7.19 -8.96
N ARG A 43 5.93 -7.70 -7.74
CA ARG A 43 4.97 -7.19 -6.75
C ARG A 43 5.19 -5.72 -6.43
N ASN A 44 6.43 -5.27 -6.47
CA ASN A 44 6.82 -3.86 -6.34
C ASN A 44 6.16 -2.99 -7.42
N GLU A 45 6.09 -3.47 -8.66
CA GLU A 45 5.43 -2.77 -9.78
C GLU A 45 3.90 -2.82 -9.72
N LYS A 46 3.28 -3.54 -8.78
CA LYS A 46 1.81 -3.68 -8.70
C LYS A 46 1.21 -3.21 -7.38
N ILE A 47 2.03 -2.84 -6.41
CA ILE A 47 1.62 -2.57 -5.02
C ILE A 47 0.41 -1.63 -4.91
N PHE A 48 0.51 -0.43 -5.47
CA PHE A 48 -0.55 0.58 -5.29
C PHE A 48 -1.79 0.28 -6.11
N ARG A 49 -1.65 -0.39 -7.26
CA ARG A 49 -2.80 -0.93 -7.99
C ARG A 49 -3.53 -2.00 -7.18
N THR A 50 -2.81 -2.91 -6.53
CA THR A 50 -3.40 -3.95 -5.67
C THR A 50 -4.08 -3.34 -4.46
N ILE A 51 -3.44 -2.37 -3.81
CA ILE A 51 -4.03 -1.63 -2.67
C ILE A 51 -5.28 -0.87 -3.10
N ALA A 52 -5.24 -0.15 -4.24
CA ALA A 52 -6.39 0.59 -4.74
C ALA A 52 -7.56 -0.35 -5.06
N ARG A 53 -7.29 -1.54 -5.62
CA ARG A 53 -8.30 -2.57 -5.85
C ARG A 53 -8.90 -3.08 -4.53
N SER A 54 -8.07 -3.42 -3.55
CA SER A 54 -8.54 -3.89 -2.23
C SER A 54 -9.45 -2.86 -1.57
N LEU A 55 -9.07 -1.59 -1.57
CA LEU A 55 -9.90 -0.53 -1.04
C LEU A 55 -11.21 -0.38 -1.82
N ALA A 56 -11.17 -0.47 -3.15
CA ALA A 56 -12.39 -0.43 -3.97
C ALA A 56 -13.36 -1.59 -3.69
N ASP A 57 -12.88 -2.73 -3.23
CA ASP A 57 -13.76 -3.84 -2.84
C ASP A 57 -14.53 -3.56 -1.54
N HIS A 58 -13.99 -2.71 -0.66
CA HIS A 58 -14.61 -2.30 0.60
C HIS A 58 -15.42 -1.00 0.49
N TYR A 59 -15.04 -0.10 -0.41
CA TYR A 59 -15.58 1.26 -0.48
C TYR A 59 -16.22 1.54 -1.87
N PRO A 60 -17.55 1.42 -2.02
CA PRO A 60 -18.23 1.61 -3.29
C PRO A 60 -17.97 2.98 -3.95
N ALA A 61 -17.89 4.05 -3.15
CA ALA A 61 -17.55 5.39 -3.65
C ALA A 61 -16.16 5.43 -4.30
N MET A 62 -15.17 4.82 -3.64
CA MET A 62 -13.82 4.70 -4.20
C MET A 62 -13.81 3.81 -5.45
N LYS A 63 -14.59 2.72 -5.47
CA LYS A 63 -14.72 1.83 -6.63
C LYS A 63 -15.17 2.57 -7.88
N MET A 64 -16.19 3.44 -7.74
CA MET A 64 -16.67 4.26 -8.86
C MET A 64 -15.55 5.15 -9.40
N ASN A 65 -14.83 5.86 -8.52
CA ASN A 65 -13.72 6.74 -8.92
C ASN A 65 -12.59 5.97 -9.61
N LEU A 66 -12.22 4.79 -9.07
CA LEU A 66 -11.18 3.94 -9.64
C LEU A 66 -11.58 3.42 -11.03
N VAL A 67 -12.84 2.97 -11.20
CA VAL A 67 -13.37 2.54 -12.49
C VAL A 67 -13.35 3.68 -13.50
N HIS A 68 -13.73 4.89 -13.11
CA HIS A 68 -13.66 6.07 -13.97
C HIS A 68 -12.23 6.40 -14.40
N ALA A 69 -11.27 6.39 -13.46
CA ALA A 69 -9.86 6.64 -13.76
C ALA A 69 -9.31 5.63 -14.79
N VAL A 70 -9.60 4.35 -14.58
CA VAL A 70 -9.14 3.25 -15.43
C VAL A 70 -9.84 3.20 -16.80
N ARG A 71 -11.12 3.61 -16.88
CA ARG A 71 -11.85 3.73 -18.16
C ARG A 71 -11.30 4.85 -19.03
N ASN A 72 -10.90 5.97 -18.42
CA ASN A 72 -10.42 7.15 -19.14
C ASN A 72 -8.92 7.08 -19.50
N SER A 73 -8.19 6.08 -19.00
CA SER A 73 -6.76 5.92 -19.29
C SER A 73 -6.39 4.44 -19.24
N TYR A 74 -6.40 3.81 -20.41
CA TYR A 74 -6.14 2.36 -20.54
C TYR A 74 -4.78 1.96 -19.96
N ASP A 75 -3.76 2.80 -20.14
CA ASP A 75 -2.39 2.56 -19.65
C ASP A 75 -2.33 2.39 -18.13
N LEU A 76 -3.26 2.99 -17.38
CA LEU A 76 -3.31 2.84 -15.92
C LEU A 76 -3.68 1.43 -15.46
N LYS A 77 -4.25 0.59 -16.34
CA LYS A 77 -4.59 -0.81 -16.03
C LYS A 77 -3.34 -1.64 -15.78
N THR A 78 -2.27 -1.35 -16.51
CA THR A 78 -1.08 -2.20 -16.61
C THR A 78 0.22 -1.45 -16.35
N THR A 79 0.19 -0.13 -16.11
CA THR A 79 1.39 0.68 -15.90
C THR A 79 2.27 0.10 -14.78
N PRO A 80 3.58 -0.10 -15.02
CA PRO A 80 4.54 -0.46 -13.97
C PRO A 80 4.99 0.78 -13.16
N ASP A 81 4.62 1.99 -13.61
CA ASP A 81 4.96 3.25 -12.93
C ASP A 81 4.17 3.39 -11.63
N ILE A 82 4.84 3.11 -10.52
CA ILE A 82 4.23 3.12 -9.19
C ILE A 82 3.87 4.52 -8.71
N LEU A 83 4.52 5.58 -9.22
CA LEU A 83 4.14 6.95 -8.90
C LEU A 83 2.79 7.28 -9.56
N GLN A 84 2.62 6.91 -10.82
CA GLN A 84 1.31 7.04 -11.47
C GLN A 84 0.24 6.19 -10.79
N GLN A 85 0.56 4.99 -10.31
CA GLN A 85 -0.39 4.20 -9.53
C GLN A 85 -0.77 4.89 -8.22
N TRP A 86 0.21 5.42 -7.48
CA TRP A 86 -0.04 6.16 -6.25
C TRP A 86 -0.96 7.36 -6.50
N GLU A 87 -0.61 8.24 -7.44
CA GLU A 87 -1.35 9.48 -7.68
C GLU A 87 -2.73 9.22 -8.29
N LYS A 88 -2.78 8.44 -9.37
CA LYS A 88 -3.98 8.32 -10.22
C LYS A 88 -4.91 7.21 -9.79
N LEU A 89 -4.39 6.10 -9.25
CA LEU A 89 -5.24 4.98 -8.81
C LEU A 89 -5.59 5.07 -7.33
N LEU A 90 -4.64 5.47 -6.47
CA LEU A 90 -4.84 5.49 -5.03
C LEU A 90 -5.36 6.85 -4.55
N ILE A 91 -4.54 7.90 -4.59
CA ILE A 91 -4.87 9.22 -4.04
C ILE A 91 -6.13 9.80 -4.67
N LYS A 92 -6.20 9.88 -6.01
CA LYS A 92 -7.37 10.43 -6.70
C LYS A 92 -8.66 9.69 -6.37
N SER A 93 -8.62 8.37 -6.25
CA SER A 93 -9.80 7.55 -5.94
C SER A 93 -10.27 7.74 -4.49
N ILE A 94 -9.32 7.85 -3.55
CA ILE A 94 -9.59 8.13 -2.14
C ILE A 94 -10.16 9.54 -1.98
N THR A 95 -9.51 10.56 -2.55
CA THR A 95 -9.92 11.96 -2.40
C THR A 95 -11.34 12.20 -2.92
N GLY A 96 -11.72 11.58 -4.03
CA GLY A 96 -13.08 11.67 -4.56
C GLY A 96 -14.14 10.91 -3.75
N ALA A 97 -13.75 10.17 -2.70
CA ALA A 97 -14.64 9.36 -1.86
C ALA A 97 -14.59 9.79 -0.38
N LEU A 98 -13.87 10.86 -0.05
CA LEU A 98 -13.59 11.30 1.32
C LEU A 98 -14.82 11.42 2.21
N ASP A 99 -15.86 12.09 1.71
CA ASP A 99 -17.08 12.36 2.47
C ASP A 99 -17.86 11.08 2.85
N MET A 100 -17.54 9.96 2.19
CA MET A 100 -18.19 8.66 2.38
C MET A 100 -17.34 7.69 3.20
N ILE A 101 -16.08 8.02 3.52
CA ILE A 101 -15.15 7.20 4.29
C ILE A 101 -14.83 7.93 5.59
N GLY A 102 -15.71 7.80 6.59
CA GLY A 102 -15.59 8.49 7.86
C GLY A 102 -14.77 7.75 8.92
N GLN A 103 -14.62 6.43 8.79
CA GLN A 103 -13.87 5.62 9.74
C GLN A 103 -12.34 5.70 9.50
N PRO A 104 -11.53 5.40 10.53
CA PRO A 104 -10.11 5.15 10.35
C PRO A 104 -9.86 3.97 9.40
N VAL A 105 -8.95 4.14 8.45
CA VAL A 105 -8.56 3.11 7.48
C VAL A 105 -7.06 2.85 7.58
N VAL A 106 -6.66 1.59 7.71
CA VAL A 106 -5.25 1.20 7.76
C VAL A 106 -4.90 0.37 6.54
N ILE A 107 -3.79 0.73 5.90
CA ILE A 107 -3.15 -0.04 4.84
C ILE A 107 -1.91 -0.70 5.45
N ILE A 108 -1.80 -2.01 5.32
CA ILE A 108 -0.67 -2.79 5.82
C ILE A 108 0.21 -3.21 4.63
N ILE A 109 1.51 -2.91 4.73
CA ILE A 109 2.55 -3.35 3.80
C ILE A 109 3.55 -4.21 4.59
N ASP A 110 3.43 -5.52 4.45
CA ASP A 110 4.27 -6.49 5.15
C ASP A 110 5.49 -6.89 4.31
N ALA A 111 6.60 -7.14 5.01
CA ALA A 111 7.88 -7.59 4.48
C ALA A 111 8.47 -6.66 3.40
N LEU A 112 8.44 -5.34 3.58
CA LEU A 112 9.01 -4.39 2.61
C LEU A 112 10.47 -4.70 2.24
N ASP A 113 11.27 -5.32 3.13
CA ASP A 113 12.62 -5.79 2.82
C ASP A 113 12.70 -6.88 1.72
N GLU A 114 11.56 -7.44 1.31
CA GLU A 114 11.44 -8.44 0.25
C GLU A 114 10.97 -7.86 -1.10
N SER A 115 10.87 -6.53 -1.22
CA SER A 115 10.36 -5.85 -2.42
C SER A 115 11.33 -5.78 -3.62
N GLY A 116 12.42 -6.54 -3.64
CA GLY A 116 13.46 -6.53 -4.69
C GLY A 116 14.82 -6.02 -4.23
N ASP A 117 15.71 -5.64 -5.13
CA ASP A 117 16.98 -4.99 -4.76
C ASP A 117 16.79 -3.49 -4.41
N PRO A 118 17.78 -2.80 -3.83
CA PRO A 118 17.68 -1.38 -3.49
C PRO A 118 17.30 -0.45 -4.66
N ASP A 119 17.80 -0.71 -5.87
CA ASP A 119 17.53 0.13 -7.04
C ASP A 119 16.06 -0.05 -7.48
N SER A 120 15.55 -1.27 -7.44
CA SER A 120 14.16 -1.59 -7.80
C SER A 120 13.11 -1.01 -6.85
N ARG A 121 13.48 -0.74 -5.59
CA ARG A 121 12.55 -0.24 -4.55
C ARG A 121 12.73 1.23 -4.22
N ILE A 122 13.72 1.92 -4.79
CA ILE A 122 14.03 3.32 -4.45
C ILE A 122 12.82 4.24 -4.62
N GLN A 123 12.05 4.04 -5.69
CA GLN A 123 10.83 4.81 -5.95
C GLN A 123 9.74 4.50 -4.92
N LEU A 124 9.61 3.23 -4.50
CA LEU A 124 8.64 2.82 -3.49
C LEU A 124 8.97 3.46 -2.14
N LEU A 125 10.24 3.43 -1.74
CA LEU A 125 10.71 4.09 -0.52
C LEU A 125 10.47 5.60 -0.58
N SER A 126 10.74 6.25 -1.72
CA SER A 126 10.48 7.68 -1.91
C SER A 126 9.00 8.03 -1.73
N ILE A 127 8.08 7.21 -2.25
CA ILE A 127 6.64 7.42 -2.08
C ILE A 127 6.24 7.22 -0.60
N LEU A 128 6.71 6.15 0.04
CA LEU A 128 6.40 5.87 1.45
C LEU A 128 6.97 6.92 2.42
N ALA A 129 8.12 7.50 2.10
CA ALA A 129 8.75 8.54 2.92
C ALA A 129 8.09 9.91 2.73
N ASN A 130 7.85 10.30 1.47
CA ASN A 130 7.55 11.70 1.14
C ASN A 130 6.08 11.95 0.80
N GLN A 131 5.33 10.93 0.34
CA GLN A 131 4.00 11.14 -0.20
C GLN A 131 2.87 10.63 0.70
N VAL A 132 3.16 9.90 1.77
CA VAL A 132 2.13 9.39 2.69
C VAL A 132 1.32 10.51 3.33
N GLN A 133 1.87 11.73 3.45
CA GLN A 133 1.15 12.91 3.93
C GLN A 133 0.03 13.39 2.97
N SER A 134 0.05 12.95 1.70
CA SER A 134 -1.04 13.21 0.75
C SER A 134 -2.28 12.36 1.00
N LEU A 135 -2.18 11.33 1.84
CA LEU A 135 -3.35 10.57 2.27
C LEU A 135 -4.23 11.40 3.21
N PRO A 136 -5.54 11.15 3.21
CA PRO A 136 -6.44 11.80 4.16
C PRO A 136 -6.10 11.49 5.61
N GLN A 137 -6.56 12.37 6.51
CA GLN A 137 -6.25 12.27 7.95
C GLN A 137 -6.79 11.01 8.63
N ASN A 138 -7.77 10.31 8.06
CA ASN A 138 -8.27 9.04 8.58
C ASN A 138 -7.52 7.82 8.03
N PHE A 139 -6.62 7.98 7.07
CA PHE A 139 -5.82 6.89 6.51
C PHE A 139 -4.47 6.77 7.22
N ARG A 140 -4.04 5.55 7.49
CA ARG A 140 -2.72 5.23 8.07
C ARG A 140 -2.06 4.11 7.29
N ILE A 141 -0.74 4.12 7.25
CA ILE A 141 0.05 3.02 6.71
C ILE A 141 0.88 2.39 7.84
N LEU A 142 0.76 1.06 7.97
CA LEU A 142 1.66 0.23 8.76
C LEU A 142 2.58 -0.52 7.81
N VAL A 143 3.89 -0.39 8.01
CA VAL A 143 4.91 -1.05 7.21
C VAL A 143 5.71 -1.97 8.13
N THR A 144 6.04 -3.17 7.68
CA THR A 144 7.05 -4.00 8.34
C THR A 144 8.26 -4.21 7.45
N SER A 145 9.45 -4.28 8.04
CA SER A 145 10.64 -4.73 7.32
C SER A 145 11.81 -5.13 8.22
N ARG A 146 12.84 -5.77 7.68
CA ARG A 146 14.20 -5.68 8.25
C ARG A 146 14.75 -4.26 8.10
N PRO A 147 15.61 -3.79 9.02
CA PRO A 147 16.23 -2.48 8.93
C PRO A 147 17.41 -2.50 7.94
N LEU A 148 17.14 -2.68 6.64
CA LEU A 148 18.17 -2.58 5.60
C LEU A 148 18.64 -1.12 5.45
N PRO A 149 19.91 -0.86 5.08
CA PRO A 149 20.48 0.49 5.09
C PRO A 149 19.71 1.53 4.27
N ASP A 150 19.17 1.15 3.11
CA ASP A 150 18.37 1.99 2.23
C ASP A 150 16.97 2.29 2.82
N ILE A 151 16.35 1.30 3.47
CA ILE A 151 15.06 1.48 4.16
C ILE A 151 15.23 2.39 5.38
N VAL A 152 16.25 2.15 6.21
CA VAL A 152 16.55 2.96 7.40
C VAL A 152 16.79 4.43 7.03
N ARG A 153 17.44 4.71 5.90
CA ARG A 153 17.68 6.08 5.44
C ARG A 153 16.42 6.79 4.96
N SER A 154 15.37 6.05 4.62
CA SER A 154 14.14 6.58 4.03
C SER A 154 13.05 6.89 5.06
N PHE A 155 13.08 6.23 6.22
CA PHE A 155 12.11 6.41 7.31
C PHE A 155 12.69 7.23 8.46
#